data_AF-A0A2W6I7W9-F1
#
_entry.id   AF-A0A2W6I7W9-F1
#
_cell.length_a   1.000
_cell.length_b   1.000
_cell.length_c   1.000
_cell.angle_alpha   90.00
_cell.angle_beta   90.00
_cell.angle_gamma   90.00
#
_symmetry.space_group_name_H-M   'P 1'
#
loop_
_entity.id
_entity.type
_entity.pdbx_description
1 polymer ?
#
loop_
_entity_poly.entity_id
_entity_poly.type
_entity_poly.pdbx_seq_one_letter_code
_entity_poly.pdbx_strand_id
1 'polypeptide(L)'
;MTVLRDDEKALHQRMVEDAMAKFGYGRAKAERLIKGVIPRIRQQEQIQKQQQAKAARKKKVSGSQKQKGPMKREDIAKLPPVIPPRPAPRNAKERMERALGPDEGERRRRGGSPVVQGGSPGLGKRR
;
A
#
# COMPACT_ATOMS: atom_id res chain seq x y z
N MET A 1 9.50 7.83 -35.48
CA MET A 1 8.43 8.82 -35.75
C MET A 1 7.16 8.36 -35.06
N THR A 2 6.47 9.21 -34.30
CA THR A 2 5.14 8.87 -33.74
C THR A 2 4.10 8.97 -34.85
N VAL A 3 3.64 7.83 -35.35
CA VAL A 3 2.56 7.78 -36.35
C VAL A 3 1.24 8.07 -35.65
N LEU A 4 0.53 9.09 -36.12
CA LEU A 4 -0.83 9.41 -35.66
C LEU A 4 -1.81 8.40 -36.29
N ARG A 5 -2.70 7.85 -35.48
CA ARG A 5 -3.84 7.08 -35.97
C ARG A 5 -4.81 8.01 -36.71
N ASP A 6 -5.66 7.48 -37.58
CA ASP A 6 -6.54 8.31 -38.40
C ASP A 6 -7.47 9.20 -37.55
N ASP A 7 -8.00 8.66 -36.44
CA ASP A 7 -8.79 9.42 -35.47
C ASP A 7 -7.98 10.53 -34.77
N GLU A 8 -6.69 10.29 -34.56
CA GLU A 8 -5.78 11.25 -33.90
C GLU A 8 -5.36 12.37 -34.86
N LYS A 9 -5.41 12.17 -36.18
CA LYS A 9 -5.12 13.21 -37.18
C LYS A 9 -6.15 14.32 -37.15
N ALA A 10 -7.43 13.97 -37.04
CA ALA A 10 -8.52 14.95 -36.91
C ALA A 10 -8.40 15.75 -35.61
N LEU A 11 -8.08 15.07 -34.50
CA LEU A 11 -7.83 15.72 -33.22
C LEU A 11 -6.60 16.65 -33.28
N HIS A 12 -5.51 16.20 -33.89
CA HIS A 12 -4.30 17.00 -34.10
C HIS A 12 -4.64 18.30 -34.84
N GLN A 13 -5.35 18.21 -35.96
CA GLN A 13 -5.71 19.36 -36.78
C GLN A 13 -6.57 20.37 -36.00
N ARG A 14 -7.60 19.91 -35.29
CA ARG A 14 -8.44 20.77 -34.44
C ARG A 14 -7.64 21.46 -33.35
N MET A 15 -6.72 20.74 -32.69
CA MET A 15 -5.87 21.33 -31.66
C MET A 15 -4.95 22.40 -32.26
N VAL A 16 -4.46 22.21 -33.49
CA VAL A 16 -3.57 23.18 -34.18
C VAL A 16 -4.36 24.45 -34.47
N GLU A 17 -5.56 24.32 -35.02
CA GLU A 17 -6.46 25.44 -35.28
C GLU A 17 -6.83 26.18 -33.99
N ASP A 18 -7.17 25.45 -32.93
CA ASP A 18 -7.44 26.02 -31.60
C ASP A 18 -6.22 26.75 -31.04
N ALA A 19 -5.03 26.19 -31.22
CA ALA A 19 -3.80 26.79 -30.72
C ALA A 19 -3.46 28.08 -31.46
N MET A 20 -3.75 28.13 -32.76
CA MET A 20 -3.62 29.33 -33.57
C MET A 20 -4.67 30.39 -33.18
N ALA A 21 -5.93 29.99 -33.04
CA ALA A 21 -7.05 30.89 -32.76
C ALA A 21 -7.01 31.46 -31.32
N LYS A 22 -6.72 30.63 -30.32
CA LYS A 22 -6.79 31.02 -28.90
C LYS A 22 -5.50 31.66 -28.38
N PHE A 23 -4.35 31.23 -28.88
CA PHE A 23 -3.05 31.67 -28.38
C PHE A 23 -2.24 32.47 -29.42
N GLY A 24 -2.77 32.68 -30.63
CA GLY A 24 -2.10 33.45 -31.68
C GLY A 24 -0.79 32.83 -32.16
N TYR A 25 -0.58 31.52 -31.96
CA TYR A 25 0.65 30.88 -32.37
C TYR A 25 0.71 30.71 -33.89
N GLY A 26 1.90 30.90 -34.47
CA GLY A 26 2.15 30.48 -35.85
C GLY A 26 2.04 28.96 -36.00
N ARG A 27 1.61 28.50 -37.18
CA ARG A 27 1.31 27.08 -37.46
C ARG A 27 2.43 26.12 -37.03
N ALA A 28 3.68 26.44 -37.36
CA ALA A 28 4.84 25.62 -36.96
C ALA A 28 5.01 25.50 -35.44
N LYS A 29 4.70 26.56 -34.69
CA LYS A 29 4.75 26.55 -33.22
C LYS A 29 3.61 25.74 -32.64
N ALA A 30 2.40 25.87 -33.19
CA ALA A 30 1.23 25.09 -32.79
C ALA A 30 1.46 23.57 -33.02
N GLU A 31 1.88 23.17 -34.22
CA GLU A 31 2.18 21.78 -34.56
C GLU A 31 3.24 21.17 -33.63
N ARG A 32 4.31 21.92 -33.32
CA ARG A 32 5.36 21.46 -32.40
C ARG A 32 4.84 21.22 -30.98
N LEU A 33 3.98 22.11 -30.47
CA LEU A 33 3.38 21.96 -29.14
C LEU A 33 2.46 20.74 -29.09
N ILE A 34 1.61 20.56 -30.09
CA ILE A 34 0.55 19.54 -30.10
C ILE A 34 1.10 18.15 -30.36
N LYS A 35 2.20 18.03 -31.12
CA LYS A 35 2.91 16.76 -31.30
C LYS A 35 3.27 16.07 -29.99
N GLY A 36 3.57 16.84 -28.94
CA GLY A 36 3.83 16.32 -27.58
C GLY A 36 2.58 16.05 -26.73
N VAL A 37 1.42 16.57 -27.12
CA VAL A 37 0.18 16.48 -26.35
C VAL A 37 -0.58 15.19 -26.65
N ILE A 38 -0.66 14.76 -27.90
CA ILE A 38 -1.42 13.56 -28.30
C ILE A 38 -0.95 12.28 -27.57
N PRO A 39 0.37 12.00 -27.45
CA PRO A 39 0.83 10.86 -26.66
C PRO A 39 0.42 10.94 -25.17
N ARG A 40 0.39 12.14 -24.59
CA ARG A 40 -0.03 12.36 -23.19
C ARG A 40 -1.52 12.11 -23.01
N ILE A 41 -2.36 12.56 -23.94
CA ILE A 41 -3.81 12.28 -23.93
C ILE A 41 -4.03 10.77 -23.97
N ARG A 42 -3.36 10.07 -24.89
CA ARG A 42 -3.44 8.59 -25.01
C ARG A 42 -3.07 7.89 -23.69
N GLN A 43 -2.01 8.34 -23.02
CA GLN A 43 -1.58 7.77 -21.74
C GLN A 43 -2.60 8.04 -20.62
N GLN A 44 -3.16 9.25 -20.55
CA GLN A 44 -4.18 9.60 -19.56
C GLN A 44 -5.46 8.77 -19.74
N GLU A 45 -5.92 8.57 -20.98
CA GLU A 45 -7.08 7.71 -21.25
C GLU A 45 -6.86 6.27 -20.79
N GLN A 46 -5.66 5.72 -21.02
CA GLN A 46 -5.32 4.38 -20.54
C GLN A 46 -5.32 4.29 -19.01
N ILE A 47 -4.79 5.31 -18.33
CA ILE A 47 -4.79 5.39 -16.88
C ILE A 47 -6.23 5.47 -16.34
N GLN A 48 -7.09 6.30 -16.94
CA GLN A 48 -8.49 6.41 -16.53
C GLN A 48 -9.25 5.10 -16.74
N LYS A 49 -9.08 4.43 -17.89
CA LYS A 49 -9.68 3.11 -18.15
C LYS A 49 -9.24 2.07 -17.11
N GLN A 50 -7.97 2.06 -16.74
CA GLN A 50 -7.46 1.17 -15.68
C GLN A 50 -8.04 1.50 -14.30
N GLN A 51 -8.20 2.79 -13.96
CA GLN A 51 -8.81 3.21 -12.70
C GLN A 51 -10.28 2.81 -12.64
N GLN A 52 -11.04 3.00 -13.72
CA GLN A 52 -12.44 2.58 -13.80
C GLN A 52 -12.58 1.05 -13.68
N ALA A 53 -11.71 0.29 -14.34
CA ALA A 53 -11.67 -1.17 -14.20
C ALA A 53 -11.36 -1.62 -12.76
N LYS A 54 -10.42 -0.94 -12.07
CA LYS A 54 -10.13 -1.18 -10.64
C LYS A 54 -11.31 -0.81 -9.74
N ALA A 55 -12.00 0.29 -10.01
CA ALA A 55 -13.19 0.72 -9.26
C ALA A 55 -14.36 -0.27 -9.43
N ALA A 56 -14.58 -0.76 -10.65
CA ALA A 56 -15.58 -1.79 -10.93
C ALA A 56 -15.27 -3.12 -10.23
N ARG A 57 -13.99 -3.52 -10.16
CA ARG A 57 -13.55 -4.70 -9.38
C ARG A 57 -13.79 -4.52 -7.89
N LYS A 58 -13.48 -3.35 -7.31
CA LYS A 58 -13.76 -3.06 -5.89
C LYS A 58 -15.25 -3.15 -5.55
N LYS A 59 -16.15 -2.73 -6.45
CA LYS A 59 -17.60 -2.87 -6.25
C LYS A 59 -18.11 -4.32 -6.30
N LYS A 60 -17.43 -5.24 -6.99
CA LYS A 60 -17.84 -6.66 -7.05
C LYS A 60 -17.41 -7.49 -5.83
N VAL A 61 -16.54 -6.96 -4.96
CA VAL A 61 -16.08 -7.63 -3.72
C VAL A 61 -16.75 -7.03 -2.47
N SER A 62 -17.97 -6.48 -2.62
CA SER A 62 -18.83 -6.15 -1.48
C SER A 62 -19.96 -7.18 -1.28
N GLY A 63 -19.82 -8.36 -1.88
CA GLY A 63 -20.66 -9.53 -1.59
C GLY A 63 -20.26 -10.13 -0.25
N SER A 64 -20.87 -9.62 0.82
CA SER A 64 -21.15 -10.31 2.09
C SER A 64 -20.07 -11.23 2.70
N GLN A 65 -18.80 -10.85 2.68
CA GLN A 65 -17.88 -11.40 3.68
C GLN A 65 -18.27 -10.77 5.02
N LYS A 66 -19.10 -11.47 5.80
CA LYS A 66 -19.36 -11.12 7.20
C LYS A 66 -18.00 -11.04 7.89
N GLN A 67 -17.45 -9.84 8.03
CA GLN A 67 -16.36 -9.57 8.95
C GLN A 67 -16.92 -9.88 10.33
N LYS A 68 -16.77 -11.13 10.78
CA LYS A 68 -16.83 -11.41 12.21
C LYS A 68 -15.67 -10.60 12.77
N GLY A 69 -15.99 -9.52 13.48
CA GLY A 69 -15.00 -8.72 14.19
C GLY A 69 -14.15 -9.60 15.11
N PRO A 70 -13.07 -9.06 15.68
CA PRO A 70 -12.23 -9.81 16.60
C PRO A 70 -13.10 -10.46 17.68
N MET A 71 -12.93 -11.78 17.85
CA MET A 71 -13.68 -12.57 18.83
C MET A 71 -13.49 -11.96 20.23
N LYS A 72 -14.56 -11.88 21.03
CA LYS A 72 -14.48 -11.32 22.38
C LYS A 72 -13.52 -12.16 23.23
N ARG A 73 -12.82 -11.52 24.18
CA ARG A 73 -11.88 -12.21 25.09
C ARG A 73 -12.51 -13.39 25.82
N GLU A 74 -13.79 -13.27 26.19
CA GLU A 74 -14.59 -14.31 26.84
C GLU A 74 -14.81 -15.54 25.96
N ASP A 75 -14.93 -15.35 24.64
CA ASP A 75 -15.11 -16.44 23.68
C ASP A 75 -13.78 -17.09 23.32
N ILE A 76 -12.68 -16.32 23.32
CA ILE A 76 -11.31 -16.84 23.14
C ILE A 76 -10.93 -17.78 24.29
N ALA A 77 -11.34 -17.46 25.53
CA ALA A 77 -11.06 -18.29 26.69
C ALA A 77 -11.79 -19.65 26.69
N LYS A 78 -12.88 -19.77 25.91
CA LYS A 78 -13.64 -21.02 25.74
C LYS A 78 -13.08 -21.90 24.63
N LEU A 79 -12.18 -21.38 23.79
CA LEU A 79 -11.54 -22.19 22.77
C LEU A 79 -10.53 -23.14 23.42
N PRO A 80 -10.44 -24.38 22.92
CA PRO A 80 -9.37 -25.27 23.35
C PRO A 80 -8.02 -24.60 23.07
N PRO A 81 -7.03 -24.72 23.97
CA PRO A 81 -5.70 -24.19 23.73
C PRO A 81 -5.17 -24.79 22.42
N VAL A 82 -4.93 -23.93 21.43
CA VAL A 82 -4.46 -24.32 20.09
C VAL A 82 -3.10 -25.01 20.17
N ILE A 83 -2.32 -24.72 21.23
CA ILE A 83 -1.01 -25.29 21.46
C ILE A 83 -1.10 -26.18 22.70
N PRO A 84 -0.86 -27.50 22.60
CA PRO A 84 -0.81 -28.36 23.76
C PRO A 84 0.25 -27.84 24.75
N PRO A 85 0.04 -28.00 26.07
CA PRO A 85 1.00 -27.55 27.06
C PRO A 85 2.36 -28.19 26.78
N ARG A 86 3.39 -27.35 26.61
CA ARG A 86 4.76 -27.82 26.34
C ARG A 86 5.22 -28.70 27.52
N PRO A 87 5.95 -29.80 27.25
CA PRO A 87 6.45 -30.68 28.29
C PRO A 87 7.30 -29.93 29.33
N ALA A 88 7.45 -30.54 30.51
CA ALA A 88 8.30 -30.01 31.56
C ALA A 88 9.77 -29.90 31.07
N PRO A 89 10.48 -28.80 31.41
CA PRO A 89 11.86 -28.62 30.98
C PRO A 89 12.73 -29.69 31.64
N ARG A 90 13.52 -30.39 30.83
CA ARG A 90 14.37 -31.50 31.28
C ARG A 90 15.60 -31.00 32.02
N ASN A 91 16.12 -29.82 31.65
CA ASN A 91 17.40 -29.31 32.11
C ASN A 91 17.34 -27.84 32.58
N ALA A 92 18.33 -27.41 33.37
CA ALA A 92 18.44 -26.03 33.85
C ALA A 92 18.52 -24.99 32.70
N LYS A 93 19.19 -25.36 31.60
CA LYS A 93 19.23 -24.54 30.37
C LYS A 93 17.82 -24.31 29.79
N GLU A 94 17.01 -25.36 29.72
CA GLU A 94 15.65 -25.30 29.20
C GLU A 94 14.70 -24.54 30.14
N ARG A 95 14.97 -24.57 31.45
CA ARG A 95 14.29 -23.70 32.44
C ARG A 95 14.59 -22.22 32.19
N MET A 96 15.84 -21.85 31.93
CA MET A 96 16.22 -20.47 31.64
C MET A 96 15.64 -19.98 30.31
N GLU A 97 15.66 -20.81 29.26
CA GLU A 97 15.06 -20.46 27.97
C GLU A 97 13.52 -20.32 28.05
N ARG A 98 12.86 -21.07 28.94
CA ARG A 98 11.41 -20.94 29.19
C ARG A 98 11.04 -19.73 30.05
N ALA A 99 11.90 -19.34 30.99
CA ALA A 99 11.68 -18.16 31.83
C ALA A 99 11.80 -16.85 31.04
N LEU A 100 12.61 -16.86 29.97
CA LEU A 100 12.62 -15.80 28.97
C LEU A 100 11.33 -15.94 28.16
N GLY A 101 10.49 -14.91 28.18
CA GLY A 101 9.19 -14.94 27.49
C GLY A 101 9.32 -15.32 26.01
N PRO A 102 8.22 -15.73 25.36
CA PRO A 102 8.23 -16.25 23.99
C PRO A 102 8.90 -15.31 22.98
N ASP A 103 8.91 -14.00 23.24
CA ASP A 103 9.55 -12.99 22.40
C ASP A 103 11.07 -12.86 22.65
N GLU A 104 11.55 -13.06 23.89
CA GLU A 104 12.97 -12.84 24.22
C GLU A 104 13.88 -14.03 23.88
N GLY A 105 13.41 -15.26 24.07
CA GLY A 105 14.20 -16.46 23.77
C GLY A 105 14.50 -16.60 22.27
N GLU A 106 13.51 -16.30 21.42
CA GLU A 106 13.65 -16.35 19.97
C GLU A 106 14.41 -15.13 19.41
N ARG A 107 14.22 -13.94 20.00
CA ARG A 107 14.97 -12.72 19.68
C ARG A 107 16.46 -12.86 20.01
N ARG A 108 16.83 -13.47 21.14
CA ARG A 108 18.24 -13.77 21.48
C ARG A 108 18.88 -14.74 20.48
N ARG A 109 18.16 -15.78 20.05
CA ARG A 109 18.63 -16.72 19.01
C ARG A 109 18.86 -16.04 17.66
N ARG A 110 18.13 -14.96 17.36
CA ARG A 110 18.28 -14.17 16.13
C ARG A 110 19.27 -13.01 16.26
N GLY A 111 20.04 -12.92 17.35
CA GLY A 111 21.03 -11.85 17.58
C GLY A 111 20.41 -10.48 17.92
N GLY A 112 19.12 -10.44 18.29
CA GLY A 112 18.44 -9.21 18.68
C GLY A 112 18.79 -8.81 20.11
N SER A 113 19.30 -7.58 20.29
CA SER A 113 19.54 -6.99 21.61
C SER A 113 18.21 -6.85 22.38
N PRO A 114 18.17 -7.11 23.71
CA PRO A 114 16.96 -6.94 24.51
C PRO A 114 16.51 -5.48 24.48
N VAL A 115 15.23 -5.26 24.19
CA VAL A 115 14.62 -3.95 24.42
C VAL A 115 14.36 -3.86 25.92
N VAL A 116 15.18 -3.09 26.63
CA VAL A 116 14.94 -2.76 28.03
C VAL A 116 13.63 -1.94 28.07
N GLN A 117 12.50 -2.59 28.35
CA GLN A 117 11.28 -1.91 28.80
C GLN A 117 11.50 -1.42 30.23
N GLY A 118 12.42 -0.49 30.37
CA GLY A 118 12.79 0.16 31.62
C GLY A 118 12.97 1.63 31.31
N GLY A 119 11.85 2.33 31.12
CA GLY A 119 11.83 3.78 31.11
C GLY A 119 12.46 4.27 32.41
N SER A 120 13.48 5.11 32.31
CA SER A 120 14.05 5.80 33.45
C SER A 120 12.93 6.51 34.21
N PRO A 121 12.81 6.35 35.55
CA PRO A 121 11.93 7.22 36.33
C PRO A 121 12.59 8.60 36.32
N GLY A 122 12.16 9.44 35.38
CA GLY A 122 12.58 10.83 35.30
C GLY A 122 12.19 11.54 36.60
N LEU A 123 13.20 11.78 37.43
CA LEU A 123 13.11 12.59 38.64
C LEU A 123 12.53 13.97 38.31
N GLY A 124 11.68 14.44 39.23
CA GLY A 124 10.75 15.52 39.01
C GLY A 124 11.38 16.85 38.64
N LYS A 125 10.65 17.61 37.84
CA LYS A 125 10.81 19.06 37.74
C LYS A 125 9.64 19.70 38.49
N ARG A 126 9.85 19.96 39.78
CA ARG A 126 9.15 21.01 40.50
C ARG A 126 9.99 22.28 40.38
N ARG A 127 9.47 23.26 39.67
CA ARG A 127 9.61 24.70 39.92
C ARG A 127 8.77 25.44 38.89
#